data_AF-K1S310-F1
#
_entry.id   AF-K1S310-F1
#
_cell.length_a   1.000
_cell.length_b   1.000
_cell.length_c   1.000
_cell.angle_alpha   90.00
_cell.angle_beta   90.00
_cell.angle_gamma   90.00
#
_symmetry.space_group_name_H-M   'P 1'
#
loop_
_entity.id
_entity.type
_entity.pdbx_description
1 polymer ?
#
loop_
_entity_poly.entity_id
_entity_poly.type
_entity_poly.pdbx_seq_one_letter_code
_entity_poly.pdbx_strand_id
1 'polypeptide(L)'
;KVVEFAPAWSVPESIREQLHADAVKIAEAVGYVNAGTVEFLVDRDGNHYFIEMNPRIQVEHTVTEMVTSIDLVRAQILIAEGQPISHPEIGLGDQNNLKVNGYAIQCRVTTEDPANNFAPDNGKIEAYRSGGGFGVRLDGGNAGTGSIISPYYDSLLVKVTSWDCTFPAVCRKATRAINEEHVRGVKTNIPFVTNILTHPTFIAGKCHTKFIDETPELFEFTESRDRATRVLKYIANIQVNNPDAERHQYDTPRFPKAQREITKQDGLKLLLDTDGPEAVKDWVLGQKKLLITDTTMRDAHQSLLSTRLRTRD
;
A
#
# COMPACT_ATOMS: atom_id res chain seq x y z
N LYS A 1 -10.55 5.94 14.59
CA LYS A 1 -10.04 4.56 14.37
C LYS A 1 -9.36 4.54 12.99
N VAL A 2 -8.17 3.95 12.87
CA VAL A 2 -7.36 3.99 11.63
C VAL A 2 -7.26 2.61 10.99
N VAL A 3 -6.88 1.62 11.79
CA VAL A 3 -6.82 0.21 11.42
C VAL A 3 -7.62 -0.57 12.44
N GLU A 4 -8.52 -1.43 11.98
CA GLU A 4 -9.32 -2.32 12.83
C GLU A 4 -9.02 -3.77 12.45
N PHE A 5 -9.08 -4.69 13.42
CA PHE A 5 -8.89 -6.11 13.15
C PHE A 5 -9.81 -6.99 13.99
N ALA A 6 -10.13 -8.16 13.46
CA ALA A 6 -10.91 -9.19 14.14
C ALA A 6 -10.27 -10.57 13.93
N PRO A 7 -10.31 -11.46 14.95
CA PRO A 7 -10.67 -11.19 16.33
C PRO A 7 -9.57 -10.42 17.09
N ALA A 8 -9.88 -9.92 18.29
CA ALA A 8 -8.93 -9.27 19.20
C ALA A 8 -7.95 -10.27 19.84
N TRP A 9 -7.16 -10.96 19.03
CA TRP A 9 -6.29 -12.07 19.44
C TRP A 9 -5.22 -11.71 20.47
N SER A 10 -4.85 -10.43 20.53
CA SER A 10 -3.93 -9.89 21.53
C SER A 10 -4.53 -9.84 22.93
N VAL A 11 -5.85 -10.00 23.05
CA VAL A 11 -6.57 -10.09 24.33
C VAL A 11 -6.77 -11.58 24.69
N PRO A 12 -6.41 -11.99 25.92
CA PRO A 12 -6.66 -13.34 26.42
C PRO A 12 -8.09 -13.80 26.18
N GLU A 13 -8.25 -15.08 25.83
CA GLU A 13 -9.56 -15.66 25.49
C GLU A 13 -10.58 -15.51 26.61
N SER A 14 -10.18 -15.74 27.85
CA SER A 14 -11.05 -15.58 29.03
C SER A 14 -11.59 -14.17 29.21
N ILE A 15 -10.85 -13.14 28.79
CA ILE A 15 -11.31 -11.75 28.83
C ILE A 15 -12.27 -11.49 27.67
N ARG A 16 -11.97 -12.01 26.47
CA ARG A 16 -12.88 -11.91 25.31
C ARG A 16 -14.25 -12.54 25.59
N GLU A 17 -14.27 -13.70 26.24
CA GLU A 17 -15.53 -14.35 26.65
C GLU A 17 -16.34 -13.49 27.62
N GLN A 18 -15.69 -12.82 28.57
CA GLN A 18 -16.35 -11.89 29.49
C GLN A 18 -16.91 -10.67 28.76
N LEU A 19 -16.14 -10.08 27.83
CA LEU A 19 -16.60 -8.98 26.98
C LEU A 19 -17.85 -9.37 26.18
N HIS A 20 -17.87 -10.57 25.60
CA HIS A 20 -19.04 -11.06 24.86
C HIS A 20 -20.25 -11.25 25.78
N ALA A 21 -20.06 -11.86 26.95
CA ALA A 21 -21.14 -12.09 27.92
C ALA A 21 -21.75 -10.76 28.42
N ASP A 22 -20.91 -9.76 28.72
CA ASP A 22 -21.38 -8.44 29.16
C ASP A 22 -22.06 -7.67 28.02
N ALA A 23 -21.58 -7.79 26.77
CA ALA A 23 -22.25 -7.20 25.62
C ALA A 23 -23.67 -7.78 25.42
N VAL A 24 -23.81 -9.11 25.54
CA VAL A 24 -25.13 -9.78 25.48
C VAL A 24 -26.01 -9.33 26.63
N LYS A 25 -25.49 -9.28 27.85
CA LYS A 25 -26.24 -8.82 29.04
C LYS A 25 -26.78 -7.40 28.88
N ILE A 26 -25.98 -6.49 28.33
CA ILE A 26 -26.41 -5.11 28.03
C ILE A 26 -27.53 -5.11 26.98
N ALA A 27 -27.37 -5.87 25.90
CA ALA A 27 -28.36 -5.95 24.82
C ALA A 27 -29.70 -6.54 25.31
N GLU A 28 -29.66 -7.60 26.11
CA GLU A 28 -30.86 -8.23 26.71
C GLU A 28 -31.57 -7.28 27.68
N ALA A 29 -30.83 -6.57 28.53
CA ALA A 29 -31.41 -5.67 29.53
C ALA A 29 -32.25 -4.54 28.92
N VAL A 30 -31.95 -4.13 27.68
CA VAL A 30 -32.69 -3.09 26.95
C VAL A 30 -33.61 -3.65 25.87
N GLY A 31 -33.68 -4.97 25.72
CA GLY A 31 -34.45 -5.61 24.63
C GLY A 31 -33.97 -5.15 23.26
N TYR A 32 -32.65 -5.07 23.05
CA TYR A 32 -32.06 -4.50 21.84
C TYR A 32 -32.48 -5.26 20.58
N VAL A 33 -32.78 -4.53 19.52
CA VAL A 33 -33.19 -5.07 18.22
C VAL A 33 -32.23 -4.59 17.14
N ASN A 34 -31.95 -5.46 16.17
CA ASN A 34 -31.06 -5.20 15.03
C ASN A 34 -29.56 -5.20 15.42
N ALA A 35 -28.68 -4.76 14.52
CA ALA A 35 -27.23 -4.74 14.76
C ALA A 35 -26.82 -3.55 15.64
N GLY A 36 -25.88 -3.78 16.55
CA GLY A 36 -25.28 -2.76 17.40
C GLY A 36 -23.92 -3.22 17.91
N THR A 37 -23.11 -2.29 18.39
CA THR A 37 -21.78 -2.57 18.92
C THR A 37 -21.66 -2.04 20.34
N VAL A 38 -21.23 -2.89 21.26
CA VAL A 38 -20.87 -2.48 22.63
C VAL A 38 -19.35 -2.31 22.67
N GLU A 39 -18.90 -1.13 23.06
CA GLU A 39 -17.49 -0.82 23.13
C GLU A 39 -16.98 -0.87 24.58
N PHE A 40 -15.77 -1.40 24.74
CA PHE A 40 -15.09 -1.52 26.02
C PHE A 40 -13.64 -1.01 25.91
N LEU A 41 -13.10 -0.53 27.01
CA LEU A 41 -11.65 -0.38 27.21
C LEU A 41 -11.14 -1.54 28.05
N VAL A 42 -10.05 -2.17 27.60
CA VAL A 42 -9.35 -3.22 28.34
C VAL A 42 -8.00 -2.65 28.80
N ASP A 43 -7.71 -2.74 30.09
CA ASP A 43 -6.44 -2.30 30.66
C ASP A 43 -5.35 -3.39 30.56
N ARG A 44 -4.15 -3.10 31.09
CA ARG A 44 -3.00 -4.01 31.07
C ARG A 44 -3.16 -5.20 32.01
N ASP A 45 -3.98 -5.06 33.04
CA ASP A 45 -4.24 -6.10 34.04
C ASP A 45 -5.40 -7.01 33.61
N GLY A 46 -6.07 -6.67 32.51
CA GLY A 46 -7.16 -7.43 31.91
C GLY A 46 -8.55 -7.04 32.41
N ASN A 47 -8.67 -5.93 33.16
CA ASN A 47 -9.98 -5.39 33.52
C ASN A 47 -10.61 -4.70 32.30
N HIS A 48 -11.92 -4.86 32.13
CA HIS A 48 -12.67 -4.20 31.08
C HIS A 48 -13.73 -3.24 31.61
N TYR A 49 -13.92 -2.15 30.89
CA TYR A 49 -14.81 -1.05 31.26
C TYR A 49 -15.69 -0.71 30.07
N PHE A 50 -17.01 -0.80 30.25
CA PHE A 50 -17.98 -0.32 29.25
C PHE A 50 -17.76 1.17 29.00
N ILE A 51 -17.77 1.58 27.73
CA ILE A 51 -17.68 2.99 27.36
C ILE A 51 -18.95 3.48 26.67
N GLU A 52 -19.43 2.76 25.66
CA GLU A 52 -20.60 3.16 24.89
C GLU A 52 -21.23 1.98 24.17
N MET A 53 -22.48 2.18 23.75
CA MET A 53 -23.15 1.34 22.78
C MET A 53 -23.43 2.17 21.54
N ASN A 54 -23.04 1.67 20.38
CA ASN A 54 -23.38 2.22 19.08
C ASN A 54 -24.61 1.49 18.54
N PRO A 55 -25.81 2.10 18.57
CA PRO A 55 -27.05 1.44 18.18
C PRO A 55 -27.25 1.44 16.65
N ARG A 56 -26.20 1.05 15.91
CA ARG A 56 -26.14 1.02 14.45
C ARG A 56 -24.98 0.17 13.98
N ILE A 57 -24.96 -0.15 12.69
CA ILE A 57 -23.77 -0.74 12.06
C ILE A 57 -22.58 0.22 12.12
N GLN A 58 -21.39 -0.36 12.28
CA GLN A 58 -20.13 0.38 12.29
C GLN A 58 -19.38 0.21 10.97
N VAL A 59 -18.44 1.12 10.70
CA VAL A 59 -17.68 1.11 9.44
C VAL A 59 -16.87 -0.19 9.32
N GLU A 60 -16.36 -0.68 10.45
CA GLU A 60 -15.57 -1.88 10.68
C GLU A 60 -16.35 -3.18 10.80
N HIS A 61 -17.66 -3.21 10.53
CA HIS A 61 -18.40 -4.48 10.48
C HIS A 61 -17.78 -5.50 9.52
N THR A 62 -17.08 -5.03 8.47
CA THR A 62 -16.47 -5.86 7.43
C THR A 62 -15.45 -6.86 7.98
N VAL A 63 -14.68 -6.52 9.02
CA VAL A 63 -13.73 -7.49 9.61
C VAL A 63 -14.47 -8.63 10.31
N THR A 64 -15.59 -8.34 10.95
CA THR A 64 -16.45 -9.34 11.60
C THR A 64 -17.10 -10.25 10.56
N GLU A 65 -17.64 -9.69 9.48
CA GLU A 65 -18.21 -10.49 8.37
C GLU A 65 -17.15 -11.42 7.78
N MET A 66 -15.92 -10.94 7.56
CA MET A 66 -14.85 -11.74 6.95
C MET A 66 -14.40 -12.93 7.81
N VAL A 67 -14.46 -12.83 9.14
CA VAL A 67 -14.06 -13.95 10.02
C VAL A 67 -15.22 -14.84 10.44
N THR A 68 -16.46 -14.35 10.41
CA THR A 68 -17.66 -15.13 10.81
C THR A 68 -18.44 -15.69 9.62
N SER A 69 -18.22 -15.15 8.42
CA SER A 69 -19.00 -15.43 7.21
C SER A 69 -20.49 -15.07 7.32
N ILE A 70 -20.86 -14.22 8.28
CA ILE A 70 -22.22 -13.71 8.45
C ILE A 70 -22.32 -12.36 7.76
N ASP A 71 -23.27 -12.21 6.85
CA ASP A 71 -23.62 -10.94 6.21
C ASP A 71 -24.49 -10.13 7.19
N LEU A 72 -23.85 -9.20 7.89
CA LEU A 72 -24.48 -8.42 8.96
C LEU A 72 -25.53 -7.48 8.38
N VAL A 73 -25.29 -6.87 7.22
CA VAL A 73 -26.25 -5.98 6.56
C VAL A 73 -27.52 -6.75 6.14
N ARG A 74 -27.37 -7.95 5.57
CA ARG A 74 -28.51 -8.82 5.27
C ARG A 74 -29.26 -9.21 6.54
N ALA A 75 -28.56 -9.57 7.61
CA ALA A 75 -29.19 -9.88 8.88
C ALA A 75 -29.99 -8.68 9.42
N GLN A 76 -29.48 -7.45 9.30
CA GLN A 76 -30.22 -6.25 9.68
C GLN A 76 -31.54 -6.12 8.92
N ILE A 77 -31.54 -6.38 7.61
CA ILE A 77 -32.75 -6.29 6.76
C ILE A 77 -33.76 -7.34 7.19
N LEU A 78 -33.34 -8.61 7.29
CA LEU A 78 -34.23 -9.72 7.69
C LEU A 78 -34.83 -9.50 9.08
N ILE A 79 -34.02 -9.04 10.05
CA ILE A 79 -34.51 -8.72 11.39
C ILE A 79 -35.53 -7.57 11.35
N ALA A 80 -35.31 -6.55 10.51
CA ALA A 80 -36.26 -5.45 10.33
C ALA A 80 -37.58 -5.90 9.67
N GLU A 81 -37.56 -6.98 8.87
CA GLU A 81 -38.75 -7.65 8.33
C GLU A 81 -39.45 -8.55 9.36
N GLY A 82 -38.94 -8.63 10.59
CA GLY A 82 -39.49 -9.45 11.67
C GLY A 82 -39.01 -10.90 11.66
N GLN A 83 -38.00 -11.24 10.85
CA GLN A 83 -37.41 -12.57 10.86
C GLN A 83 -36.53 -12.78 12.11
N PRO A 84 -36.50 -14.00 12.68
CA PRO A 84 -35.64 -14.32 13.81
C PRO A 84 -34.17 -14.43 13.38
N ILE A 85 -33.23 -14.30 14.32
CA ILE A 85 -31.79 -14.48 14.05
C ILE A 85 -31.44 -15.90 13.56
N SER A 86 -32.30 -16.87 13.87
CA SER A 86 -32.20 -18.26 13.41
C SER A 86 -32.64 -18.46 11.95
N HIS A 87 -33.06 -17.39 11.26
CA HIS A 87 -33.48 -17.46 9.87
C HIS A 87 -32.37 -18.08 8.99
N PRO A 88 -32.67 -19.09 8.15
CA PRO A 88 -31.65 -19.82 7.39
C PRO A 88 -30.75 -18.94 6.52
N GLU A 89 -31.26 -17.83 5.97
CA GLU A 89 -30.48 -16.90 5.14
C GLU A 89 -29.46 -16.07 5.92
N ILE A 90 -29.60 -15.93 7.24
CA ILE A 90 -28.58 -15.33 8.11
C ILE A 90 -27.41 -16.33 8.28
N GLY A 91 -27.69 -17.63 8.21
CA GLY A 91 -26.68 -18.68 8.26
C GLY A 91 -26.11 -18.97 9.66
N LEU A 92 -26.64 -18.34 10.72
CA LEU A 92 -26.21 -18.56 12.10
C LEU A 92 -26.95 -19.75 12.74
N GLY A 93 -28.29 -19.73 12.70
CA GLY A 93 -29.15 -20.74 13.34
C GLY A 93 -29.17 -20.64 14.87
N ASP A 94 -28.02 -20.89 15.50
CA ASP A 94 -27.82 -20.85 16.96
C ASP A 94 -26.43 -20.27 17.30
N GLN A 95 -26.30 -19.67 18.49
CA GLN A 95 -25.05 -19.07 18.95
C GLN A 95 -23.88 -20.07 18.97
N ASN A 96 -24.13 -21.34 19.28
CA ASN A 96 -23.09 -22.38 19.34
C ASN A 96 -22.53 -22.73 17.94
N ASN A 97 -23.19 -22.31 16.87
CA ASN A 97 -22.71 -22.49 15.50
C ASN A 97 -21.79 -21.36 15.03
N LEU A 98 -21.67 -20.27 15.79
CA LEU A 98 -20.79 -19.16 15.44
C LEU A 98 -19.34 -19.64 15.42
N LYS A 99 -18.69 -19.53 14.25
CA LYS A 99 -17.28 -19.87 14.06
C LYS A 99 -16.51 -18.62 13.66
N VAL A 100 -15.39 -18.39 14.32
CA VAL A 100 -14.43 -17.35 13.95
C VAL A 100 -13.26 -18.03 13.24
N ASN A 101 -13.09 -17.75 11.95
CA ASN A 101 -12.06 -18.35 11.11
C ASN A 101 -11.03 -17.30 10.70
N GLY A 102 -9.77 -17.55 11.02
CA GLY A 102 -8.65 -16.69 10.63
C GLY A 102 -8.71 -15.30 11.26
N TYR A 103 -8.15 -14.33 10.55
CA TYR A 103 -7.97 -12.96 10.98
C TYR A 103 -8.30 -12.02 9.83
N ALA A 104 -8.99 -10.93 10.13
CA ALA A 104 -9.26 -9.86 9.18
C ALA A 104 -8.72 -8.52 9.69
N ILE A 105 -8.22 -7.70 8.77
CA ILE A 105 -7.77 -6.33 9.02
C ILE A 105 -8.48 -5.43 8.03
N GLN A 106 -9.10 -4.35 8.51
CA GLN A 106 -9.59 -3.26 7.68
C GLN A 106 -8.67 -2.06 7.80
N CYS A 107 -8.36 -1.49 6.63
CA CYS A 107 -7.66 -0.23 6.48
C CYS A 107 -8.52 0.72 5.66
N ARG A 108 -8.56 2.00 6.06
CA ARG A 108 -9.26 3.05 5.32
C ARG A 108 -8.26 3.84 4.50
N VAL A 109 -8.44 3.86 3.19
CA VAL A 109 -7.68 4.76 2.31
C VAL A 109 -8.43 6.08 2.25
N THR A 110 -7.80 7.15 2.71
CA THR A 110 -8.35 8.51 2.75
C THR A 110 -7.49 9.47 1.93
N THR A 111 -7.99 10.69 1.66
CA THR A 111 -7.19 11.76 1.05
C THR A 111 -6.37 12.58 2.05
N GLU A 112 -6.34 12.18 3.32
CA GLU A 112 -5.54 12.85 4.34
C GLU A 112 -4.06 12.73 4.02
N ASP A 113 -3.33 13.85 3.98
CA ASP A 113 -1.88 13.88 3.77
C ASP A 113 -1.13 13.79 5.11
N PRO A 114 -0.50 12.65 5.44
CA PRO A 114 0.21 12.49 6.70
C PRO A 114 1.40 13.46 6.84
N ALA A 115 1.98 13.95 5.74
CA ALA A 115 3.06 14.93 5.75
C ALA A 115 2.56 16.37 6.01
N ASN A 116 1.24 16.59 5.96
CA ASN A 116 0.59 17.88 6.17
C ASN A 116 -0.47 17.78 7.27
N ASN A 117 -0.11 17.19 8.42
CA ASN A 117 -0.98 17.04 9.59
C ASN A 117 -2.33 16.36 9.30
N PHE A 118 -2.37 15.40 8.37
CA PHE A 118 -3.59 14.71 7.92
C PHE A 118 -4.66 15.65 7.35
N ALA A 119 -4.27 16.82 6.84
CA ALA A 119 -5.20 17.67 6.12
C ALA A 119 -5.76 16.91 4.90
N PRO A 120 -7.08 16.85 4.70
CA PRO A 120 -7.68 16.17 3.57
C PRO A 120 -7.37 16.92 2.28
N ASP A 121 -6.70 16.24 1.35
CA ASP A 121 -6.49 16.74 0.00
C ASP A 121 -7.78 16.62 -0.81
N ASN A 122 -7.98 17.55 -1.74
CA ASN A 122 -9.22 17.67 -2.51
C ASN A 122 -8.88 17.90 -3.98
N GLY A 123 -9.79 17.48 -4.86
CA GLY A 123 -9.60 17.69 -6.29
C GLY A 123 -9.99 16.46 -7.10
N LYS A 124 -9.52 16.44 -8.34
CA LYS A 124 -9.89 15.41 -9.30
C LYS A 124 -8.95 14.22 -9.20
N ILE A 125 -9.52 13.03 -9.08
CA ILE A 125 -8.78 11.78 -9.24
C ILE A 125 -8.46 11.58 -10.72
N GLU A 126 -7.16 11.66 -11.07
CA GLU A 126 -6.68 11.52 -12.45
C GLU A 126 -6.59 10.05 -12.87
N ALA A 127 -6.19 9.18 -11.93
CA ALA A 127 -6.15 7.75 -12.12
C ALA A 127 -6.47 7.05 -10.80
N TYR A 128 -7.30 6.02 -10.89
CA TYR A 128 -7.67 5.16 -9.79
C TYR A 128 -7.55 3.70 -10.22
N ARG A 129 -6.79 2.91 -9.47
CA ARG A 129 -6.72 1.46 -9.63
C ARG A 129 -6.65 0.83 -8.25
N SER A 130 -7.57 -0.09 -7.99
CA SER A 130 -7.52 -0.90 -6.79
C SER A 130 -6.84 -2.24 -7.01
N GLY A 131 -6.31 -2.79 -5.93
CA GLY A 131 -5.80 -4.15 -5.86
C GLY A 131 -6.94 -5.18 -5.83
N GLY A 132 -6.57 -6.44 -5.64
CA GLY A 132 -7.54 -7.53 -5.46
C GLY A 132 -6.85 -8.80 -5.01
N GLY A 133 -7.47 -9.95 -5.30
CA GLY A 133 -6.93 -11.28 -5.01
C GLY A 133 -7.61 -11.97 -3.82
N PHE A 134 -7.19 -13.20 -3.55
CA PHE A 134 -7.82 -14.04 -2.53
C PHE A 134 -7.69 -13.45 -1.12
N GLY A 135 -8.83 -13.30 -0.44
CA GLY A 135 -8.91 -12.72 0.90
C GLY A 135 -8.77 -11.20 0.91
N VAL A 136 -9.12 -10.51 -0.18
CA VAL A 136 -9.16 -9.05 -0.26
C VAL A 136 -10.57 -8.63 -0.67
N ARG A 137 -11.21 -7.86 0.20
CA ARG A 137 -12.51 -7.23 0.00
C ARG A 137 -12.33 -5.72 -0.09
N LEU A 138 -13.01 -5.11 -1.05
CA LEU A 138 -13.02 -3.68 -1.26
C LEU A 138 -14.45 -3.16 -1.15
N ASP A 139 -14.66 -2.22 -0.24
CA ASP A 139 -15.91 -1.48 -0.12
C ASP A 139 -15.61 -0.04 -0.58
N GLY A 140 -15.90 0.24 -1.85
CA GLY A 140 -15.64 1.53 -2.48
C GLY A 140 -16.56 2.64 -1.96
N GLY A 141 -15.99 3.82 -1.70
CA GLY A 141 -16.74 5.05 -1.46
C GLY A 141 -17.03 5.78 -2.78
N ASN A 142 -16.67 7.05 -2.84
CA ASN A 142 -16.87 7.90 -4.02
C ASN A 142 -15.65 7.96 -4.97
N ALA A 143 -14.71 7.03 -4.79
CA ALA A 143 -13.45 7.02 -5.52
C ALA A 143 -13.55 6.29 -6.86
N GLY A 144 -13.17 7.00 -7.93
CA GLY A 144 -13.10 6.46 -9.28
C GLY A 144 -12.32 7.41 -10.18
N THR A 145 -11.85 6.91 -11.32
CA THR A 145 -11.14 7.75 -12.30
C THR A 145 -12.08 8.86 -12.78
N GLY A 146 -11.65 10.11 -12.58
CA GLY A 146 -12.43 11.30 -12.91
C GLY A 146 -13.30 11.85 -11.77
N SER A 147 -13.45 11.13 -10.65
CA SER A 147 -14.19 11.62 -9.48
C SER A 147 -13.57 12.89 -8.91
N ILE A 148 -14.42 13.78 -8.38
CA ILE A 148 -14.00 15.01 -7.71
C ILE A 148 -14.24 14.83 -6.21
N ILE A 149 -13.16 14.83 -5.44
CA ILE A 149 -13.20 14.77 -3.98
C ILE A 149 -13.49 16.17 -3.45
N SER A 150 -14.58 16.27 -2.70
CA SER A 150 -15.07 17.51 -2.10
C SER A 150 -14.57 17.65 -0.67
N PRO A 151 -14.26 18.88 -0.21
CA PRO A 151 -13.85 19.13 1.18
C PRO A 151 -15.00 19.04 2.20
N TYR A 152 -16.24 18.86 1.76
CA TYR A 152 -17.42 18.96 2.63
C TYR A 152 -17.81 17.64 3.31
N TYR A 153 -17.25 16.52 2.88
CA TYR A 153 -17.57 15.19 3.41
C TYR A 153 -16.30 14.49 3.90
N ASP A 154 -16.48 13.31 4.48
CA ASP A 154 -15.35 12.45 4.85
C ASP A 154 -14.46 12.17 3.63
N SER A 155 -13.16 12.11 3.87
CA SER A 155 -12.09 11.92 2.89
C SER A 155 -11.91 10.46 2.44
N LEU A 156 -12.81 9.57 2.86
CA LEU A 156 -12.77 8.14 2.59
C LEU A 156 -12.89 7.83 1.08
N LEU A 157 -11.88 7.17 0.54
CA LEU A 157 -11.85 6.70 -0.84
C LEU A 157 -12.34 5.26 -0.95
N VAL A 158 -11.71 4.34 -0.20
CA VAL A 158 -12.02 2.91 -0.22
C VAL A 158 -11.65 2.27 1.11
N LYS A 159 -12.46 1.32 1.57
CA LYS A 159 -12.11 0.44 2.69
C LYS A 159 -11.51 -0.84 2.12
N VAL A 160 -10.30 -1.15 2.54
CA VAL A 160 -9.58 -2.36 2.15
C VAL A 160 -9.61 -3.32 3.32
N THR A 161 -10.39 -4.39 3.20
CA THR A 161 -10.48 -5.44 4.22
C THR A 161 -9.75 -6.68 3.72
N SER A 162 -8.70 -7.11 4.43
CA SER A 162 -7.93 -8.31 4.11
C SER A 162 -8.21 -9.41 5.11
N TRP A 163 -8.15 -10.66 4.68
CA TRP A 163 -8.32 -11.85 5.51
C TRP A 163 -7.22 -12.89 5.26
N ASP A 164 -6.74 -13.54 6.32
CA ASP A 164 -5.84 -14.69 6.22
C ASP A 164 -5.95 -15.63 7.44
N CYS A 165 -5.32 -16.80 7.36
CA CYS A 165 -5.36 -17.81 8.44
C CYS A 165 -4.49 -17.42 9.65
N THR A 166 -3.52 -16.51 9.49
CA THR A 166 -2.64 -16.07 10.59
C THR A 166 -2.52 -14.55 10.61
N PHE A 167 -2.36 -13.97 11.81
CA PHE A 167 -2.26 -12.52 11.96
C PHE A 167 -1.08 -11.90 11.18
N PRO A 168 0.15 -12.48 11.21
CA PRO A 168 1.25 -11.96 10.39
C PRO A 168 0.98 -12.06 8.88
N ALA A 169 0.25 -13.09 8.43
CA ALA A 169 -0.10 -13.22 7.01
C ALA A 169 -1.14 -12.20 6.56
N VAL A 170 -2.16 -11.90 7.39
CA VAL A 170 -3.12 -10.84 7.06
C VAL A 170 -2.45 -9.46 7.08
N CYS A 171 -1.48 -9.21 7.97
CA CYS A 171 -0.68 -7.98 7.93
C CYS A 171 0.07 -7.82 6.60
N ARG A 172 0.74 -8.88 6.12
CA ARG A 172 1.41 -8.88 4.81
C ARG A 172 0.43 -8.69 3.65
N LYS A 173 -0.73 -9.34 3.72
CA LYS A 173 -1.78 -9.24 2.69
C LYS A 173 -2.38 -7.84 2.63
N ALA A 174 -2.71 -7.25 3.79
CA ALA A 174 -3.20 -5.89 3.92
C ALA A 174 -2.16 -4.88 3.40
N THR A 175 -0.89 -5.07 3.74
CA THR A 175 0.22 -4.23 3.25
C THR A 175 0.29 -4.25 1.73
N ARG A 176 0.24 -5.44 1.13
CA ARG A 176 0.23 -5.58 -0.34
C ARG A 176 -1.02 -4.97 -0.96
N ALA A 177 -2.20 -5.22 -0.40
CA ALA A 177 -3.47 -4.68 -0.90
C ALA A 177 -3.48 -3.14 -0.89
N ILE A 178 -3.07 -2.54 0.22
CA ILE A 178 -2.98 -1.08 0.38
C ILE A 178 -1.94 -0.47 -0.58
N ASN A 179 -0.77 -1.10 -0.74
CA ASN A 179 0.26 -0.60 -1.66
C ASN A 179 -0.09 -0.80 -3.15
N GLU A 180 -1.07 -1.66 -3.48
CA GLU A 180 -1.61 -1.80 -4.84
C GLU A 180 -2.70 -0.76 -5.16
N GLU A 181 -3.25 -0.08 -4.15
CA GLU A 181 -4.15 1.06 -4.37
C GLU A 181 -3.37 2.23 -4.99
N HIS A 182 -3.58 2.45 -6.27
CA HIS A 182 -2.91 3.50 -7.03
C HIS A 182 -3.90 4.64 -7.27
N VAL A 183 -3.73 5.70 -6.49
CA VAL A 183 -4.49 6.95 -6.62
C VAL A 183 -3.55 8.06 -7.12
N ARG A 184 -4.00 8.82 -8.11
CA ARG A 184 -3.33 10.01 -8.66
C ARG A 184 -4.29 11.19 -8.71
N GLY A 185 -3.75 12.39 -8.58
CA GLY A 185 -4.51 13.65 -8.54
C GLY A 185 -4.73 14.18 -7.12
N VAL A 186 -4.75 13.30 -6.12
CA VAL A 186 -4.81 13.65 -4.69
C VAL A 186 -3.79 12.84 -3.89
N LYS A 187 -3.35 13.38 -2.75
CA LYS A 187 -2.58 12.66 -1.72
C LYS A 187 -3.45 11.62 -1.02
N THR A 188 -2.79 10.64 -0.39
CA THR A 188 -3.47 9.61 0.40
C THR A 188 -2.68 9.23 1.64
N ASN A 189 -3.38 8.66 2.62
CA ASN A 189 -2.79 8.15 3.86
C ASN A 189 -2.08 6.78 3.72
N ILE A 190 -1.96 6.25 2.48
CA ILE A 190 -1.39 4.93 2.18
C ILE A 190 -0.01 4.71 2.83
N PRO A 191 0.97 5.63 2.71
CA PRO A 191 2.30 5.43 3.31
C PRO A 191 2.23 5.23 4.83
N PHE A 192 1.37 6.00 5.51
CA PHE A 192 1.18 5.93 6.95
C PHE A 192 0.56 4.60 7.39
N VAL A 193 -0.50 4.16 6.69
CA VAL A 193 -1.12 2.86 6.96
C VAL A 193 -0.13 1.70 6.71
N THR A 194 0.68 1.79 5.66
CA THR A 194 1.74 0.81 5.37
C THR A 194 2.78 0.73 6.49
N ASN A 195 3.17 1.86 7.07
CA ASN A 195 4.08 1.89 8.23
C ASN A 195 3.46 1.17 9.44
N ILE A 196 2.17 1.38 9.73
CA ILE A 196 1.46 0.67 10.82
C ILE A 196 1.48 -0.85 10.59
N LEU A 197 1.08 -1.30 9.40
CA LEU A 197 0.93 -2.73 9.09
C LEU A 197 2.25 -3.51 9.09
N THR A 198 3.37 -2.82 8.88
CA THR A 198 4.72 -3.40 8.88
C THR A 198 5.44 -3.23 10.21
N HIS A 199 4.87 -2.46 11.15
CA HIS A 199 5.50 -2.17 12.43
C HIS A 199 5.56 -3.41 13.34
N PRO A 200 6.72 -3.75 13.93
CA PRO A 200 6.86 -4.93 14.79
C PRO A 200 5.88 -4.96 15.98
N THR A 201 5.61 -3.81 16.60
CA THR A 201 4.65 -3.69 17.72
C THR A 201 3.22 -4.05 17.31
N PHE A 202 2.81 -3.65 16.10
CA PHE A 202 1.49 -3.98 15.56
C PHE A 202 1.36 -5.47 15.25
N ILE A 203 2.35 -6.03 14.55
CA ILE A 203 2.39 -7.46 14.23
C ILE A 203 2.40 -8.33 15.49
N ALA A 204 3.07 -7.87 16.55
CA ALA A 204 3.13 -8.54 17.84
C ALA A 204 1.87 -8.37 18.70
N GLY A 205 0.86 -7.61 18.26
CA GLY A 205 -0.36 -7.37 19.02
C GLY A 205 -0.17 -6.53 20.28
N LYS A 206 0.90 -5.73 20.35
CA LYS A 206 1.28 -4.94 21.55
C LYS A 206 0.84 -3.48 21.47
N CYS A 207 -0.02 -3.14 20.52
CA CYS A 207 -0.55 -1.78 20.38
C CYS A 207 -1.57 -1.47 21.48
N HIS A 208 -1.57 -0.21 21.91
CA HIS A 208 -2.62 0.39 22.74
C HIS A 208 -3.11 1.69 22.08
N THR A 209 -4.08 2.36 22.69
CA THR A 209 -4.74 3.54 22.10
C THR A 209 -3.80 4.69 21.75
N LYS A 210 -2.69 4.83 22.49
CA LYS A 210 -1.63 5.85 22.24
C LYS A 210 -0.49 5.39 21.32
N PHE A 211 -0.58 4.20 20.73
CA PHE A 211 0.50 3.65 19.90
C PHE A 211 0.93 4.62 18.79
N ILE A 212 -0.02 5.22 18.08
CA ILE A 212 0.29 6.16 17.00
C ILE A 212 0.99 7.42 17.55
N ASP A 213 0.50 7.96 18.66
CA ASP A 213 1.02 9.19 19.27
C ASP A 213 2.44 9.02 19.83
N GLU A 214 2.78 7.80 20.27
CA GLU A 214 4.06 7.46 20.91
C GLU A 214 5.10 6.86 19.94
N THR A 215 4.78 6.73 18.65
CA THR A 215 5.64 6.07 17.64
C THR A 215 5.96 7.03 16.47
N PRO A 216 6.89 7.99 16.64
CA PRO A 216 7.20 9.00 15.62
C PRO A 216 7.69 8.42 14.28
N GLU A 217 8.30 7.23 14.29
CA GLU A 217 8.79 6.56 13.08
C GLU A 217 7.67 6.18 12.10
N LEU A 218 6.40 6.13 12.55
CA LEU A 218 5.25 5.94 11.67
C LEU A 218 5.08 7.09 10.68
N PHE A 219 5.64 8.26 10.99
CA PHE A 219 5.57 9.48 10.19
C PHE A 219 6.80 9.68 9.28
N GLU A 220 7.75 8.74 9.30
CA GLU A 220 8.89 8.76 8.39
C GLU A 220 8.49 8.10 7.06
N PHE A 221 8.26 8.94 6.05
CA PHE A 221 7.81 8.48 4.74
C PHE A 221 8.97 8.43 3.75
N THR A 222 9.07 7.32 3.01
CA THR A 222 9.96 7.27 1.85
C THR A 222 9.25 7.90 0.65
N GLU A 223 9.79 9.02 0.14
CA GLU A 223 9.21 9.64 -1.06
C GLU A 223 9.28 8.71 -2.27
N SER A 224 8.12 8.47 -2.90
CA SER A 224 8.08 7.80 -4.19
C SER A 224 8.74 8.68 -5.26
N ARG A 225 9.70 8.10 -5.99
CA ARG A 225 10.40 8.82 -7.08
C ARG A 225 9.51 9.13 -8.29
N ASP A 226 8.31 8.54 -8.36
CA ASP A 226 7.29 8.75 -9.39
C ASP A 226 7.84 8.80 -10.83
N ARG A 227 8.78 7.88 -11.12
CA ARG A 227 9.61 7.92 -12.35
C ARG A 227 8.78 7.90 -13.63
N ALA A 228 7.77 7.03 -13.70
CA ALA A 228 6.93 6.89 -14.88
C ALA A 228 6.15 8.18 -15.19
N THR A 229 5.50 8.78 -14.19
CA THR A 229 4.76 10.04 -14.35
C THR A 229 5.68 11.18 -14.76
N ARG A 230 6.89 11.27 -14.19
CA ARG A 230 7.89 12.28 -14.58
C ARG A 230 8.32 12.13 -16.04
N VAL A 231 8.54 10.88 -16.50
CA VAL A 231 8.86 10.60 -17.92
C VAL A 231 7.69 10.95 -18.83
N LEU A 232 6.45 10.60 -18.45
CA LEU A 232 5.25 10.96 -19.22
C LEU A 232 5.07 12.48 -19.32
N LYS A 233 5.27 13.21 -18.21
CA LYS A 233 5.25 14.69 -18.20
C LYS A 233 6.34 15.27 -19.12
N TYR A 234 7.55 14.72 -19.10
CA TYR A 234 8.63 15.15 -19.98
C TYR A 234 8.28 14.95 -21.46
N ILE A 235 7.76 13.77 -21.83
CA ILE A 235 7.30 13.49 -23.20
C ILE A 235 6.16 14.45 -23.58
N ALA A 236 5.13 14.58 -22.74
CA ALA A 236 3.98 15.44 -23.00
C ALA A 236 4.40 16.91 -23.21
N ASN A 237 5.30 17.43 -22.38
CA ASN A 237 5.79 18.80 -22.52
C ASN A 237 6.52 19.02 -23.86
N ILE A 238 7.33 18.07 -24.32
CA ILE A 238 7.98 18.16 -25.65
C ILE A 238 6.92 18.20 -26.76
N GLN A 239 5.88 17.39 -26.63
CA GLN A 239 4.84 17.22 -27.65
C GLN A 239 3.92 18.43 -27.74
N VAL A 240 3.52 19.00 -26.60
CA VAL A 240 2.61 20.15 -26.51
C VAL A 240 3.33 21.45 -26.85
N ASN A 241 4.58 21.64 -26.40
CA ASN A 241 5.32 22.88 -26.65
C ASN A 241 5.83 23.00 -28.09
N ASN A 242 5.86 21.90 -28.85
CA ASN A 242 6.32 21.90 -30.24
C ASN A 242 5.43 20.98 -31.11
N PRO A 243 4.18 21.40 -31.37
CA PRO A 243 3.19 20.56 -32.05
C PRO A 243 3.57 20.29 -33.51
N ASP A 244 4.22 21.25 -34.17
CA ASP A 244 4.58 21.19 -35.60
C ASP A 244 5.97 20.59 -35.86
N ALA A 245 6.68 20.11 -34.83
CA ALA A 245 7.97 19.48 -35.01
C ALA A 245 7.85 18.21 -35.87
N GLU A 246 8.63 18.13 -36.94
CA GLU A 246 8.75 16.90 -37.75
C GLU A 246 9.31 15.75 -36.91
N ARG A 247 8.55 14.65 -36.83
CA ARG A 247 8.90 13.47 -36.03
C ARG A 247 9.34 12.36 -36.95
N HIS A 248 10.64 12.33 -37.19
CA HIS A 248 11.26 11.26 -37.94
C HIS A 248 11.24 9.98 -37.12
N GLN A 249 10.58 8.95 -37.64
CA GLN A 249 10.71 7.60 -37.14
C GLN A 249 11.96 6.99 -37.78
N TYR A 250 12.99 6.77 -36.96
CA TYR A 250 14.23 6.13 -37.40
C TYR A 250 14.17 4.63 -37.19
N ASP A 251 14.85 3.88 -38.05
CA ASP A 251 15.09 2.46 -37.85
C ASP A 251 15.93 2.23 -36.60
N THR A 252 15.69 1.11 -35.91
CA THR A 252 16.53 0.68 -34.80
C THR A 252 17.97 0.49 -35.28
N PRO A 253 18.99 1.11 -34.64
CA PRO A 253 20.37 0.94 -35.04
C PRO A 253 20.81 -0.52 -34.91
N ARG A 254 21.72 -0.94 -35.78
CA ARG A 254 22.26 -2.31 -35.76
C ARG A 254 23.27 -2.43 -34.61
N PHE A 255 23.03 -3.35 -33.69
CA PHE A 255 23.97 -3.68 -32.62
C PHE A 255 24.87 -4.86 -33.06
N PRO A 256 26.18 -4.64 -33.27
CA PRO A 256 27.08 -5.72 -33.62
C PRO A 256 27.20 -6.71 -32.46
N LYS A 257 27.10 -8.01 -32.74
CA LYS A 257 27.34 -9.06 -31.74
C LYS A 257 28.84 -9.27 -31.60
N ALA A 258 29.35 -9.24 -30.36
CA ALA A 258 30.74 -9.56 -30.08
C ALA A 258 31.03 -11.01 -30.50
N GLN A 259 32.15 -11.23 -31.20
CA GLN A 259 32.55 -12.56 -31.68
C GLN A 259 33.09 -13.46 -30.56
N ARG A 260 33.54 -12.85 -29.47
CA ARG A 260 33.97 -13.51 -28.24
C ARG A 260 33.71 -12.61 -27.05
N GLU A 261 33.72 -13.19 -25.86
CA GLU A 261 33.71 -12.44 -24.62
C GLU A 261 35.04 -11.67 -24.44
N ILE A 262 34.94 -10.41 -24.01
CA ILE A 262 36.09 -9.56 -23.70
C ILE A 262 36.27 -9.57 -22.19
N THR A 263 37.45 -10.00 -21.76
CA THR A 263 37.82 -10.06 -20.34
C THR A 263 38.74 -8.89 -19.98
N LYS A 264 38.89 -8.61 -18.69
CA LYS A 264 39.83 -7.57 -18.22
C LYS A 264 41.28 -7.84 -18.64
N GLN A 265 41.64 -9.11 -18.85
CA GLN A 265 42.97 -9.54 -19.28
C GLN A 265 43.29 -9.15 -20.73
N ASP A 266 42.27 -8.81 -21.52
CA ASP A 266 42.44 -8.42 -22.92
C ASP A 266 42.90 -6.95 -23.09
N GLY A 267 42.98 -6.16 -22.02
CA GLY A 267 43.18 -4.71 -22.11
C GLY A 267 44.23 -4.12 -21.17
N LEU A 268 44.73 -2.93 -21.55
CA LEU A 268 45.70 -2.16 -20.76
C LEU A 268 45.15 -1.63 -19.44
N LYS A 269 43.82 -1.67 -19.24
CA LYS A 269 43.22 -1.26 -17.97
C LYS A 269 43.65 -2.15 -16.81
N LEU A 270 43.83 -3.45 -17.05
CA LEU A 270 44.32 -4.35 -16.01
C LEU A 270 45.76 -4.01 -15.61
N LEU A 271 46.64 -3.81 -16.60
CA LEU A 271 48.02 -3.38 -16.37
C LEU A 271 48.10 -2.06 -15.59
N LEU A 272 47.25 -1.09 -15.94
CA LEU A 272 47.16 0.17 -15.20
C LEU A 272 46.73 -0.05 -13.74
N ASP A 273 45.78 -0.96 -13.51
CA ASP A 273 45.23 -1.23 -12.17
C ASP A 273 46.19 -2.01 -11.28
N THR A 274 47.01 -2.91 -11.85
CA THR A 274 47.93 -3.76 -11.10
C THR A 274 49.29 -3.11 -10.88
N ASP A 275 49.85 -2.53 -11.95
CA ASP A 275 51.27 -2.15 -12.00
C ASP A 275 51.48 -0.65 -12.19
N GLY A 276 50.39 0.10 -12.36
CA GLY A 276 50.39 1.55 -12.35
C GLY A 276 50.79 2.21 -13.68
N PRO A 277 50.80 3.56 -13.71
CA PRO A 277 50.98 4.32 -14.95
C PRO A 277 52.36 4.17 -15.58
N GLU A 278 53.42 3.98 -14.77
CA GLU A 278 54.79 3.78 -15.27
C GLU A 278 54.91 2.48 -16.07
N ALA A 279 54.30 1.39 -15.58
CA ALA A 279 54.26 0.11 -16.29
C ALA A 279 53.53 0.23 -17.63
N VAL A 280 52.44 1.00 -17.70
CA VAL A 280 51.72 1.26 -18.96
C VAL A 280 52.59 2.08 -19.91
N LYS A 281 53.27 3.13 -19.44
CA LYS A 281 54.19 3.94 -20.24
C LYS A 281 55.30 3.07 -20.85
N ASP A 282 55.93 2.23 -20.03
CA ASP A 282 57.00 1.34 -20.49
C ASP A 282 56.46 0.30 -21.49
N TRP A 283 55.27 -0.24 -21.26
CA TRP A 283 54.59 -1.15 -22.21
C TRP A 283 54.36 -0.48 -23.57
N VAL A 284 53.90 0.78 -23.57
CA VAL A 284 53.66 1.60 -24.78
C VAL A 284 54.96 1.83 -25.54
N LEU A 285 56.03 2.24 -24.86
CA LEU A 285 57.35 2.47 -25.46
C LEU A 285 57.95 1.18 -26.06
N GLY A 286 57.60 0.02 -25.51
CA GLY A 286 58.00 -1.29 -26.02
C GLY A 286 57.23 -1.77 -27.26
N GLN A 287 56.12 -1.13 -27.65
CA GLN A 287 55.32 -1.59 -28.78
C GLN A 287 55.93 -1.17 -30.13
N LYS A 288 56.07 -2.14 -31.04
CA LYS A 288 56.44 -1.88 -32.45
C LYS A 288 55.25 -1.49 -33.34
N LYS A 289 54.01 -1.73 -32.86
CA LYS A 289 52.78 -1.47 -33.61
C LYS A 289 52.29 -0.05 -33.32
N LEU A 290 51.61 0.56 -34.29
CA LEU A 290 50.88 1.81 -34.06
C LEU A 290 49.72 1.56 -33.08
N LEU A 291 49.68 2.35 -32.02
CA LEU A 291 48.59 2.35 -31.05
C LEU A 291 47.56 3.40 -31.44
N ILE A 292 46.28 3.10 -31.17
CA ILE A 292 45.15 3.94 -31.56
C ILE A 292 44.34 4.26 -30.31
N THR A 293 43.96 5.54 -30.18
CA THR A 293 42.94 5.98 -29.22
C THR A 293 41.68 6.32 -29.99
N ASP A 294 40.59 5.60 -29.69
CA ASP A 294 39.29 5.90 -30.27
C ASP A 294 38.69 7.16 -29.61
N THR A 295 38.33 8.15 -30.42
CA THR A 295 37.74 9.42 -29.98
C THR A 295 36.26 9.55 -30.32
N THR A 296 35.64 8.50 -30.86
CA THR A 296 34.23 8.47 -31.30
C THR A 296 33.29 8.96 -30.20
N MET A 297 33.51 8.51 -28.96
CA MET A 297 32.66 8.82 -27.80
C MET A 297 32.93 10.19 -27.16
N ARG A 298 33.87 11.00 -27.69
CA ARG A 298 34.15 12.36 -27.15
C ARG A 298 34.42 13.39 -28.25
N ASP A 299 35.60 13.34 -28.86
CA ASP A 299 36.07 14.43 -29.73
C ASP A 299 35.34 14.46 -31.07
N ALA A 300 35.00 13.28 -31.59
CA ALA A 300 34.29 13.17 -32.86
C ALA A 300 32.92 13.85 -32.81
N HIS A 301 32.09 13.54 -31.80
CA HIS A 301 30.77 14.16 -31.65
C HIS A 301 30.84 15.59 -31.11
N GLN A 302 31.91 15.98 -30.41
CA GLN A 302 32.18 17.38 -30.11
C GLN A 302 32.36 18.19 -31.41
N SER A 303 33.13 17.66 -32.35
CA SER A 303 33.43 18.32 -33.62
C SER A 303 32.24 18.32 -34.59
N LEU A 304 31.48 17.22 -34.64
CA LEU A 304 30.46 17.00 -35.67
C LEU A 304 29.02 17.18 -35.17
N LEU A 305 28.76 16.97 -33.88
CA LEU A 305 27.41 16.93 -33.29
C LEU A 305 27.27 17.91 -32.11
N SER A 306 28.18 18.88 -31.97
CA SER A 306 28.16 19.88 -30.89
C SER A 306 28.03 19.27 -29.49
N THR A 307 28.67 18.12 -29.28
CA THR A 307 28.68 17.42 -27.99
C THR A 307 27.28 16.94 -27.55
N ARG A 308 26.41 16.60 -28.51
CA ARG A 308 25.02 16.17 -28.25
C ARG A 308 24.80 14.65 -28.30
N LEU A 309 25.85 13.85 -28.45
CA LEU A 309 25.73 12.39 -28.29
C LEU A 309 25.30 12.08 -26.85
N ARG A 310 24.25 11.28 -26.69
CA ARG A 310 23.64 10.98 -25.39
C ARG A 310 24.14 9.64 -24.89
N THR A 311 24.26 9.46 -23.58
CA THR A 311 24.69 8.19 -22.94
C THR A 311 23.91 6.94 -23.36
N ARG A 312 22.67 7.11 -23.84
CA ARG A 312 21.85 5.99 -24.32
C ARG A 312 22.36 5.43 -25.65
N ASP A 313 22.90 6.30 -26.48
CA ASP A 313 23.37 5.98 -27.83
C ASP A 313 24.86 5.59 -27.78
#